data_AF-A0A656GKY8-F1
#
_entry.id   AF-A0A656GKY8-F1
#
_cell.length_a   1.000
_cell.length_b   1.000
_cell.length_c   1.000
_cell.angle_alpha   90.00
_cell.angle_beta   90.00
_cell.angle_gamma   90.00
#
_symmetry.space_group_name_H-M   'P 1'
#
loop_
_entity.id
_entity.type
_entity.pdbx_description
1 polymer ?
#
loop_
_entity_poly.entity_id
_entity_poly.type
_entity_poly.pdbx_seq_one_letter_code
_entity_poly.pdbx_strand_id
1 'polypeptide(L)'
;IAGMQNMKSVGKTGGYALLYFEIVSTIALLIGLIVVNVVQPGAGMNIDVSTLDASKIAAYVTAGQDQSIVGFILNVIPNTIVGAFANG
;
A
#
# COMPACT_ATOMS: atom_id res chain seq x y z
N ILE A 1 -30.46 -18.83 9.72
CA ILE A 1 -29.84 -19.44 8.51
C ILE A 1 -29.78 -18.36 7.43
N ALA A 2 -29.03 -17.30 7.68
CA ALA A 2 -28.90 -16.15 6.78
C ALA A 2 -27.42 -15.81 6.73
N GLY A 3 -26.80 -15.84 5.55
CA GLY A 3 -25.43 -15.39 5.35
C GLY A 3 -24.38 -16.46 5.12
N MET A 4 -24.50 -17.69 5.65
CA MET A 4 -23.42 -18.69 5.53
C MET A 4 -23.20 -19.17 4.08
N GLN A 5 -24.27 -19.25 3.28
CA GLN A 5 -24.17 -19.56 1.84
C GLN A 5 -23.67 -18.34 1.03
N ASN A 6 -23.94 -17.12 1.52
CA ASN A 6 -23.47 -15.87 0.91
C ASN A 6 -21.99 -15.59 1.21
N MET A 7 -21.48 -15.99 2.38
CA MET A 7 -20.07 -15.87 2.76
C MET A 7 -19.12 -16.58 1.80
N LYS A 8 -19.53 -17.75 1.26
CA LYS A 8 -18.74 -18.47 0.25
C LYS A 8 -18.68 -17.69 -1.07
N SER A 9 -19.78 -17.06 -1.47
CA SER A 9 -19.86 -16.20 -2.67
C SER A 9 -19.06 -14.89 -2.48
N VAL A 10 -19.12 -14.30 -1.29
CA VAL A 10 -18.34 -13.09 -0.93
C VAL A 10 -16.84 -13.41 -0.94
N GLY A 11 -16.41 -14.53 -0.35
CA GLY A 11 -15.01 -14.95 -0.40
C GLY A 11 -14.51 -15.22 -1.82
N LYS A 12 -15.33 -15.82 -2.69
CA LYS A 12 -15.00 -16.03 -4.10
C LYS A 12 -14.86 -14.70 -4.87
N THR A 13 -15.80 -13.78 -4.66
CA THR A 13 -15.78 -12.46 -5.32
C THR A 13 -14.62 -11.61 -4.82
N GLY A 14 -14.35 -11.62 -3.51
CA GLY A 14 -13.19 -10.96 -2.92
C GLY A 14 -11.87 -11.54 -3.43
N GLY A 15 -11.77 -12.86 -3.56
CA GLY A 15 -10.61 -13.52 -4.17
C GLY A 15 -10.37 -13.10 -5.62
N TYR A 16 -11.42 -13.04 -6.45
CA TYR A 16 -11.31 -12.53 -7.81
C TYR A 16 -10.94 -11.05 -7.87
N ALA A 17 -11.48 -10.23 -6.97
CA ALA A 17 -11.15 -8.83 -6.88
C ALA A 17 -9.68 -8.61 -6.50
N LEU A 18 -9.15 -9.36 -5.53
CA LEU A 18 -7.74 -9.32 -5.16
C LEU A 18 -6.83 -9.77 -6.30
N LEU A 19 -7.18 -10.87 -6.99
CA LEU A 19 -6.40 -11.35 -8.13
C LEU A 19 -6.38 -10.31 -9.28
N TYR A 20 -7.53 -9.71 -9.58
CA TYR A 20 -7.61 -8.64 -10.58
C TYR A 20 -6.77 -7.43 -10.17
N PHE A 21 -6.91 -6.98 -8.91
CA PHE A 21 -6.17 -5.84 -8.37
C PHE A 21 -4.65 -6.06 -8.47
N GLU A 22 -4.17 -7.24 -8.09
CA GLU A 22 -2.74 -7.56 -8.12
C GLU A 22 -2.18 -7.56 -9.55
N ILE A 23 -2.90 -8.19 -10.48
CA ILE A 23 -2.51 -8.25 -11.90
C ILE A 23 -2.44 -6.84 -12.50
N VAL A 24 -3.50 -6.04 -12.31
CA VAL A 24 -3.57 -4.68 -12.86
C VAL A 24 -2.52 -3.78 -12.22
N SER A 25 -2.30 -3.90 -10.91
CA SER A 25 -1.26 -3.13 -10.20
C SER A 25 0.13 -3.50 -10.66
N THR A 26 0.40 -4.78 -10.90
CA THR A 26 1.70 -5.24 -11.43
C THR A 26 1.94 -4.69 -12.85
N ILE A 27 0.93 -4.73 -13.71
CA ILE A 27 1.01 -4.14 -15.05
C ILE A 27 1.25 -2.63 -14.97
N ALA A 28 0.56 -1.93 -14.06
CA ALA A 28 0.76 -0.51 -13.85
C ALA A 28 2.19 -0.18 -13.39
N LEU A 29 2.75 -0.98 -12.47
CA LEU A 29 4.15 -0.85 -12.04
C LEU A 29 5.14 -1.07 -13.19
N LEU A 30 4.91 -2.07 -14.04
CA LEU A 30 5.75 -2.33 -15.21
C LEU A 30 5.73 -1.14 -16.18
N ILE A 31 4.56 -0.62 -16.48
CA ILE A 31 4.41 0.56 -17.36
C ILE A 31 5.09 1.78 -16.71
N GLY A 32 4.85 2.02 -15.43
CA GLY A 32 5.48 3.11 -14.68
C GLY A 32 7.02 3.02 -14.72
N LEU A 33 7.57 1.82 -14.53
CA LEU A 33 9.00 1.57 -14.61
C LEU A 33 9.55 1.87 -16.02
N ILE A 34 8.87 1.43 -17.07
CA ILE A 34 9.28 1.72 -18.46
C ILE A 34 9.29 3.24 -18.69
N VAL A 35 8.22 3.93 -18.29
CA VAL A 35 8.12 5.39 -18.45
C VAL A 35 9.24 6.11 -17.69
N VAL A 36 9.50 5.74 -16.43
CA VAL A 36 10.59 6.33 -15.63
C VAL A 36 11.95 6.10 -16.28
N ASN A 37 12.21 4.91 -16.83
CA ASN A 37 13.49 4.62 -17.49
C ASN A 37 13.65 5.37 -18.82
N VAL A 38 12.56 5.65 -19.54
CA VAL A 38 12.59 6.34 -20.85
C VAL A 38 12.60 7.87 -20.68
N VAL A 39 11.68 8.41 -19.88
CA VAL A 39 11.56 9.85 -19.64
C VAL A 39 12.67 10.35 -18.71
N GLN A 40 13.24 9.45 -17.90
CA GLN A 40 14.30 9.74 -16.93
C GLN A 40 13.98 10.99 -16.10
N PRO A 41 12.81 11.04 -15.43
CA PRO A 41 12.46 12.19 -14.60
C PRO A 41 13.51 12.35 -13.49
N GLY A 42 14.28 13.45 -13.55
CA GLY A 42 15.40 13.72 -12.66
C GLY A 42 16.78 13.67 -13.31
N ALA A 43 16.90 13.31 -14.59
CA ALA A 43 18.12 13.54 -15.35
C ALA A 43 18.44 15.05 -15.36
N GLY A 44 19.67 15.42 -14.96
CA GLY A 44 20.10 16.82 -14.85
C GLY A 44 19.78 17.49 -13.49
N MET A 45 19.19 16.77 -12.54
CA MET A 45 19.15 17.23 -11.15
C MET A 45 20.59 17.18 -10.60
N ASN A 46 21.21 18.34 -10.39
CA ASN A 46 22.55 18.47 -9.79
C ASN A 46 22.48 18.23 -8.26
N ILE A 47 21.81 17.16 -7.85
CA ILE A 47 21.68 16.78 -6.46
C ILE A 47 22.87 15.90 -6.12
N ASP A 48 23.79 16.47 -5.34
CA ASP A 48 24.89 15.71 -4.76
C ASP A 48 24.35 14.88 -3.58
N VAL A 49 24.15 13.59 -3.82
CA VAL A 49 23.67 12.61 -2.83
C VAL A 49 24.54 12.54 -1.58
N SER A 50 25.80 12.99 -1.65
CA SER A 50 26.72 13.01 -0.51
C SER A 50 26.51 14.23 0.41
N THR A 51 25.79 15.25 -0.07
CA THR A 51 25.41 16.45 0.71
C THR A 51 24.00 16.36 1.27
N LEU A 52 23.26 15.29 0.97
CA LEU A 52 21.93 15.03 1.52
C LEU A 52 22.04 14.67 3.01
N ASP A 53 21.59 15.57 3.87
CA ASP A 53 21.51 15.35 5.30
C ASP A 53 20.43 14.30 5.64
N ALA A 54 20.87 13.06 5.76
CA ALA A 54 20.03 11.91 6.13
C ALA A 54 19.34 12.08 7.49
N SER A 55 19.81 12.99 8.35
CA SER A 55 19.19 13.29 9.65
C SER A 55 17.78 13.87 9.49
N LYS A 56 17.50 14.56 8.37
CA LYS A 56 16.15 15.07 8.06
C LYS A 56 15.18 14.00 7.53
N ILE A 57 15.71 12.86 7.12
CA ILE A 57 14.93 11.73 6.58
C ILE A 57 14.74 10.66 7.68
N ALA A 58 15.59 10.66 8.71
CA ALA A 58 15.57 9.70 9.82
C ALA A 58 14.18 9.53 10.46
N ALA A 59 13.43 10.62 10.65
CA ALA A 59 12.06 10.56 11.18
C ALA A 59 11.09 9.75 10.29
N TYR A 60 11.25 9.82 8.96
CA TYR A 60 10.46 9.04 8.01
C TYR A 60 10.92 7.58 7.94
N VAL A 61 12.22 7.34 8.11
CA VAL A 61 12.78 5.97 8.18
C VAL A 61 12.27 5.24 9.41
N THR A 62 12.25 5.89 10.58
CA THR A 62 11.71 5.33 11.82
C THR A 62 10.20 5.07 11.71
N ALA A 63 9.42 5.99 11.14
CA ALA A 63 7.98 5.79 10.94
C ALA A 63 7.65 4.60 10.02
N GLY A 64 8.51 4.28 9.05
CA GLY A 64 8.36 3.10 8.21
C GLY A 64 8.56 1.78 8.96
N GLN A 65 9.30 1.77 10.08
CA GLN A 65 9.55 0.55 10.87
C GLN A 65 8.35 0.11 11.71
N ASP A 66 7.41 1.03 12.00
CA ASP A 66 6.19 0.72 12.76
C ASP A 66 5.12 0.01 11.90
N GLN A 67 5.31 -0.08 10.58
CA GLN A 67 4.41 -0.82 9.69
C GLN A 67 4.69 -2.33 9.76
N SER A 68 4.18 -2.98 10.80
CA SER A 68 4.15 -4.45 10.89
C SER A 68 2.91 -5.04 10.22
N ILE A 69 3.05 -6.13 9.47
CA ILE A 69 1.93 -6.91 8.90
C ILE A 69 0.96 -7.36 10.01
N VAL A 70 1.50 -7.73 11.17
CA VAL A 70 0.68 -8.11 12.33
C VAL A 70 -0.09 -6.90 12.86
N GLY A 71 0.56 -5.74 12.94
CA GLY A 71 -0.10 -4.48 13.31
C GLY A 71 -1.19 -4.09 12.33
N PHE A 72 -0.97 -4.25 11.03
CA PHE A 72 -1.98 -4.00 10.00
C PHE A 72 -3.23 -4.88 10.20
N ILE A 73 -3.06 -6.20 10.36
CA ILE A 73 -4.18 -7.13 10.58
C ILE A 73 -4.93 -6.80 11.87
N LEU A 74 -4.22 -6.45 12.96
CA LEU A 74 -4.85 -6.07 14.22
C LEU A 74 -5.63 -4.76 14.12
N ASN A 75 -5.17 -3.79 13.30
CA ASN A 75 -5.87 -2.53 13.07
C ASN A 75 -7.11 -2.66 12.17
N VAL A 76 -7.21 -3.72 11.35
CA VAL A 76 -8.44 -4.01 10.56
C VAL A 76 -9.62 -4.37 11.47
N ILE A 77 -9.36 -4.90 12.67
CA ILE A 77 -10.38 -5.22 13.66
C ILE A 77 -10.60 -3.98 14.54
N PRO A 78 -11.70 -3.23 14.38
CA PRO A 78 -11.92 -2.02 15.16
C PRO A 78 -12.21 -2.35 16.62
N ASN A 79 -11.54 -1.65 17.54
CA ASN A 79 -11.81 -1.78 18.97
C ASN A 79 -13.24 -1.32 19.34
N THR A 80 -13.84 -0.43 18.54
CA THR A 80 -15.23 0.04 18.70
C THR A 80 -15.89 0.33 17.36
N ILE A 81 -17.19 0.01 17.22
CA ILE A 81 -17.95 0.18 15.96
C ILE A 81 -18.09 1.67 15.60
N VAL A 82 -18.28 2.55 16.58
CA VAL A 82 -18.41 4.01 16.36
C VAL A 82 -17.10 4.60 15.83
N GLY A 83 -15.95 4.10 16.29
CA GLY A 83 -14.63 4.54 15.80
C GLY A 83 -14.39 4.23 14.32
N ALA A 84 -14.92 3.11 13.82
CA ALA A 84 -14.76 2.70 12.43
C ALA A 84 -15.55 3.56 11.42
N PHE A 85 -16.64 4.19 11.87
CA PHE A 85 -17.45 5.09 11.03
C PHE A 85 -17.01 6.55 11.14
N ALA A 86 -16.47 6.99 12.28
CA ALA A 86 -16.04 8.37 12.48
C ALA A 86 -14.63 8.66 11.92
N ASN A 87 -13.79 7.62 11.78
CA ASN A 87 -12.41 7.73 11.28
C ASN A 87 -12.19 6.97 9.96
N GLY A 88 -13.26 6.49 9.33
CA GLY A 88 -13.22 5.80 8.04
C GLY A 88 -13.08 6.77 6.87
#